data_AF-A0A0A2LV67-F1
#
_entry.id   AF-A0A0A2LV67-F1
#
_cell.length_a   1.000
_cell.length_b   1.000
_cell.length_c   1.000
_cell.angle_alpha   90.00
_cell.angle_beta   90.00
_cell.angle_gamma   90.00
#
_symmetry.space_group_name_H-M   'P 1'
#
loop_
_entity.id
_entity.type
_entity.pdbx_description
1 polymer ?
#
loop_
_entity_poly.entity_id
_entity_poly.type
_entity_poly.pdbx_seq_one_letter_code
_entity_poly.pdbx_strand_id
1 'polypeptide(L)'
;MDKQEIILTTALRLFVQNGFHATPTSKIAKEAGVANGTLFHYYKTKEDLIVSLYLYIKSKMGAYIDEQVKPDTDAKTYFRGQFKAVVEWSMENRDEFYYAQLFTNSPFAALLSPEEVKKSLKKSCDQIQEAIDAGVIKARDVDFIYTIMGSHIFGLYTYLIKNNFSKTKQQQIIQDSLDMLWGMLS
;
A
#
# COMPACT_ATOMS: atom_id res chain seq x y z
N MET A 1 14.22 -15.69 11.09
CA MET A 1 13.53 -14.40 10.96
C MET A 1 14.42 -13.36 11.62
N ASP A 2 14.74 -12.30 10.91
CA ASP A 2 15.59 -11.23 11.44
C ASP A 2 14.87 -10.49 12.59
N LYS A 3 15.61 -9.96 13.57
CA LYS A 3 15.02 -9.24 14.71
C LYS A 3 14.23 -8.02 14.23
N GLN A 4 14.71 -7.35 13.19
CA GLN A 4 14.00 -6.21 12.60
C GLN A 4 12.64 -6.62 12.05
N GLU A 5 12.58 -7.74 11.32
CA GLU A 5 11.35 -8.31 10.78
C GLU A 5 10.37 -8.74 11.88
N ILE A 6 10.84 -9.40 12.93
CA ILE A 6 10.01 -9.78 14.09
C ILE A 6 9.38 -8.54 14.75
N ILE A 7 10.15 -7.47 14.91
CA ILE A 7 9.64 -6.21 15.47
C ILE A 7 8.56 -5.62 14.55
N LEU A 8 8.79 -5.55 13.24
CA LEU A 8 7.83 -5.01 12.27
C LEU A 8 6.53 -5.81 12.22
N THR A 9 6.61 -7.14 12.15
CA THR A 9 5.41 -8.01 12.13
C THR A 9 4.63 -7.91 13.44
N THR A 10 5.32 -7.83 14.58
CA THR A 10 4.66 -7.62 15.88
C THR A 10 4.00 -6.25 15.97
N ALA A 11 4.70 -5.21 15.51
CA ALA A 11 4.19 -3.85 15.46
C ALA A 11 2.96 -3.75 14.56
N LEU A 12 2.98 -4.36 13.37
CA LEU A 12 1.85 -4.44 12.45
C LEU A 12 0.61 -4.99 13.14
N ARG A 13 0.72 -6.20 13.71
CA ARG A 13 -0.39 -6.84 14.42
C ARG A 13 -0.95 -5.94 15.52
N LEU A 14 -0.08 -5.36 16.35
CA LEU A 14 -0.52 -4.55 17.47
C LEU A 14 -1.14 -3.21 17.06
N PHE A 15 -0.60 -2.56 16.03
CA PHE A 15 -1.16 -1.31 15.50
C PHE A 15 -2.49 -1.53 14.77
N VAL A 16 -2.63 -2.62 14.01
CA VAL A 16 -3.90 -2.99 13.38
C VAL A 16 -4.98 -3.28 14.43
N GLN A 17 -4.61 -3.98 15.51
CA GLN A 17 -5.56 -4.37 16.56
C GLN A 17 -5.96 -3.23 17.51
N ASN A 18 -5.01 -2.37 17.89
CA ASN A 18 -5.22 -1.40 18.98
C ASN A 18 -5.08 0.06 18.52
N GLY A 19 -4.67 0.31 17.27
CA GLY A 19 -4.29 1.63 16.80
C GLY A 19 -2.93 2.10 17.31
N PHE A 20 -2.47 3.24 16.81
CA PHE A 20 -1.16 3.79 17.17
C PHE A 20 -1.08 4.16 18.64
N HIS A 21 -1.99 5.00 19.16
CA HIS A 21 -1.88 5.54 20.52
C HIS A 21 -1.95 4.47 21.62
N ALA A 22 -2.83 3.48 21.50
CA ALA A 22 -2.98 2.43 22.51
C ALA A 22 -1.91 1.32 22.46
N THR A 23 -0.92 1.45 21.57
CA THR A 23 0.17 0.48 21.42
C THR A 23 1.50 1.06 21.93
N PRO A 24 1.92 0.79 23.18
CA PRO A 24 3.22 1.23 23.68
C PRO A 24 4.36 0.37 23.10
N THR A 25 5.53 0.97 22.85
CA THR A 25 6.71 0.26 22.30
C THR A 25 7.22 -0.84 23.23
N SER A 26 6.99 -0.71 24.54
CA SER A 26 7.28 -1.78 25.51
C SER A 26 6.44 -3.04 25.31
N LYS A 27 5.17 -2.89 24.89
CA LYS A 27 4.31 -4.02 24.53
C LYS A 27 4.80 -4.68 23.24
N ILE A 28 5.19 -3.87 22.25
CA ILE A 28 5.79 -4.38 21.00
C ILE A 28 7.07 -5.18 21.31
N ALA A 29 8.02 -4.60 22.06
CA ALA A 29 9.26 -5.29 22.41
C ALA A 29 9.02 -6.61 23.16
N LYS A 30 8.11 -6.58 24.15
CA LYS A 30 7.72 -7.76 24.93
C LYS A 30 7.13 -8.86 24.04
N GLU A 31 6.17 -8.52 23.18
CA GLU A 31 5.53 -9.51 22.30
C GLU A 31 6.44 -9.98 21.16
N ALA A 32 7.40 -9.15 20.74
CA ALA A 32 8.44 -9.51 19.78
C ALA A 32 9.56 -10.37 20.41
N GLY A 33 9.55 -10.57 21.74
CA GLY A 33 10.59 -11.33 22.44
C GLY A 33 11.97 -10.64 22.44
N VAL A 34 12.00 -9.31 22.33
CA VAL A 34 13.24 -8.51 22.34
C VAL A 34 13.30 -7.57 23.55
N ALA A 35 14.51 -7.22 23.98
CA ALA A 35 14.69 -6.17 24.97
C ALA A 35 14.26 -4.81 24.41
N ASN A 36 13.76 -3.89 25.26
CA ASN A 36 13.40 -2.52 24.84
C ASN A 36 14.57 -1.81 24.14
N GLY A 37 15.79 -1.95 24.67
CA GLY A 37 16.99 -1.37 24.06
C GLY A 37 17.27 -1.89 22.65
N THR A 38 16.91 -3.15 22.36
CA THR A 38 17.01 -3.72 21.01
C THR A 38 16.02 -3.06 20.06
N LEU A 39 14.77 -2.82 20.48
CA LEU A 39 13.81 -2.10 19.66
C LEU A 39 14.32 -0.68 19.35
N PHE A 40 14.78 0.04 20.37
CA PHE A 40 15.31 1.41 20.20
C PHE A 40 16.65 1.49 19.46
N HIS A 41 17.37 0.38 19.36
CA HIS A 41 18.53 0.28 18.48
C HIS A 41 18.11 0.42 17.02
N TYR A 42 17.08 -0.33 16.59
CA TYR A 42 16.53 -0.29 15.23
C TYR A 42 15.68 0.95 14.94
N TYR A 43 14.82 1.35 15.88
CA TYR A 43 13.86 2.43 15.69
C TYR A 43 13.93 3.42 16.85
N LYS A 44 14.43 4.63 16.60
CA LYS A 44 14.78 5.60 17.67
C LYS A 44 13.56 6.06 18.46
N THR A 45 12.40 6.11 17.82
CA THR A 45 11.13 6.50 18.43
C THR A 45 10.00 5.58 17.97
N LYS A 46 8.82 5.75 18.55
CA LYS A 46 7.62 5.05 18.11
C LYS A 46 7.19 5.53 16.71
N GLU A 47 7.33 6.81 16.46
CA GLU A 47 7.07 7.48 15.19
C GLU A 47 7.96 6.92 14.08
N ASP A 48 9.25 6.73 14.37
CA ASP A 48 10.22 6.10 13.47
C ASP A 48 9.81 4.66 13.12
N LEU A 49 9.39 3.87 14.12
CA LEU A 49 8.85 2.52 13.89
C LEU A 49 7.57 2.55 13.02
N ILE A 50 6.68 3.52 13.24
CA ILE A 50 5.45 3.66 12.46
C ILE A 50 5.77 3.99 10.99
N VAL A 51 6.61 4.99 10.74
CA VAL A 51 7.03 5.37 9.38
C VAL A 51 7.78 4.23 8.70
N SER A 52 8.72 3.59 9.41
CA SER A 52 9.50 2.47 8.89
C SER A 52 8.62 1.28 8.49
N LEU A 53 7.59 0.97 9.28
CA LEU A 53 6.64 -0.09 8.94
C LEU A 53 5.81 0.26 7.70
N TYR A 54 5.37 1.52 7.56
CA TYR A 54 4.67 1.96 6.34
C TYR A 54 5.55 1.81 5.09
N LEU A 55 6.81 2.27 5.15
CA LEU A 55 7.75 2.18 4.03
C LEU A 55 8.09 0.72 3.70
N TYR A 56 8.24 -0.13 4.72
CA TYR A 56 8.44 -1.57 4.54
C TYR A 56 7.25 -2.21 3.79
N ILE A 57 6.02 -1.89 4.19
CA ILE A 57 4.81 -2.36 3.53
C ILE A 57 4.73 -1.87 2.08
N LYS A 58 4.99 -0.58 1.82
CA LYS A 58 5.03 -0.03 0.47
C LYS A 58 6.08 -0.72 -0.41
N SER A 59 7.24 -1.06 0.16
CA SER A 59 8.27 -1.83 -0.54
C SER A 59 7.81 -3.25 -0.89
N LYS A 60 7.15 -3.96 0.04
CA LYS A 60 6.58 -5.30 -0.22
C LYS A 60 5.53 -5.26 -1.33
N MET A 61 4.64 -4.27 -1.29
CA MET A 61 3.62 -4.07 -2.32
C MET A 61 4.25 -3.78 -3.68
N GLY A 62 5.28 -2.90 -3.73
CA GLY A 62 6.02 -2.62 -4.96
C GLY A 62 6.67 -3.86 -5.55
N ALA A 63 7.35 -4.68 -4.72
CA ALA A 63 7.95 -5.93 -5.16
C ALA A 63 6.93 -6.94 -5.71
N TYR A 64 5.75 -7.03 -5.10
CA TYR A 64 4.66 -7.88 -5.60
C TYR A 64 4.18 -7.42 -6.99
N ILE A 65 3.94 -6.12 -7.17
CA ILE A 65 3.52 -5.58 -8.47
C ILE A 65 4.56 -5.90 -9.55
N ASP A 66 5.84 -5.79 -9.22
CA ASP A 66 6.95 -6.04 -10.14
C ASP A 66 7.04 -7.50 -10.58
N GLU A 67 6.64 -8.43 -9.70
CA GLU A 67 6.53 -9.85 -10.02
C GLU A 67 5.32 -10.14 -10.93
N GLN A 68 4.20 -9.45 -10.72
CA GLN A 68 2.95 -9.69 -11.46
C GLN A 68 2.89 -8.96 -12.82
N VAL A 69 3.55 -7.81 -12.96
CA VAL A 69 3.38 -6.91 -14.11
C VAL A 69 4.74 -6.54 -14.69
N LYS A 70 5.02 -7.05 -15.89
CA LYS A 70 6.30 -6.79 -16.56
C LYS A 70 6.36 -5.36 -17.13
N PRO A 71 7.48 -4.63 -16.92
CA PRO A 71 7.65 -3.26 -17.42
C PRO A 71 7.71 -3.10 -18.94
N ASP A 72 7.88 -4.18 -19.70
CA ASP A 72 8.03 -4.16 -21.16
C ASP A 72 6.70 -4.23 -21.92
N THR A 73 5.58 -4.26 -21.20
CA THR A 73 4.23 -4.22 -21.79
C THR A 73 3.84 -2.79 -22.17
N ASP A 74 2.90 -2.63 -23.10
CA ASP A 74 2.40 -1.29 -23.47
C ASP A 74 1.72 -0.59 -22.28
N ALA A 75 1.71 0.75 -22.28
CA ALA A 75 1.26 1.56 -21.15
C ALA A 75 -0.16 1.23 -20.67
N LYS A 76 -1.07 0.86 -21.58
CA LYS A 76 -2.44 0.46 -21.21
C LYS A 76 -2.44 -0.89 -20.51
N THR A 77 -1.74 -1.88 -21.05
CA THR A 77 -1.60 -3.21 -20.42
C THR A 77 -0.93 -3.09 -19.05
N TYR A 78 0.13 -2.29 -18.94
CA TYR A 78 0.83 -2.06 -17.69
C TYR A 78 -0.08 -1.43 -16.62
N PHE A 79 -0.77 -0.33 -16.95
CA PHE A 79 -1.69 0.36 -16.04
C PHE A 79 -2.78 -0.57 -15.51
N ARG A 80 -3.40 -1.33 -16.42
CA ARG A 80 -4.46 -2.29 -16.09
C ARG A 80 -3.94 -3.43 -15.21
N GLY A 81 -2.76 -3.95 -15.53
CA GLY A 81 -2.07 -4.97 -14.74
C GLY A 81 -1.76 -4.47 -13.33
N GLN A 82 -1.21 -3.26 -13.20
CA GLN A 82 -0.89 -2.67 -11.91
C GLN A 82 -2.14 -2.52 -11.03
N PHE A 83 -3.23 -1.96 -11.57
CA PHE A 83 -4.47 -1.81 -10.81
C PHE A 83 -4.94 -3.15 -10.23
N LYS A 84 -4.97 -4.19 -11.08
CA LYS A 84 -5.36 -5.53 -10.67
C LYS A 84 -4.42 -6.10 -9.60
N ALA A 85 -3.11 -6.01 -9.81
CA ALA A 85 -2.10 -6.51 -8.88
C ALA A 85 -2.21 -5.83 -7.50
N VAL A 86 -2.46 -4.52 -7.43
CA VAL A 86 -2.64 -3.82 -6.14
C VAL A 86 -3.89 -4.32 -5.41
N VAL A 87 -5.00 -4.51 -6.12
CA VAL A 87 -6.24 -5.00 -5.51
C VAL A 87 -6.06 -6.44 -5.00
N GLU A 88 -5.44 -7.32 -5.80
CA GLU A 88 -5.14 -8.69 -5.39
C GLU A 88 -4.21 -8.72 -4.17
N TRP A 89 -3.11 -7.95 -4.20
CA TRP A 89 -2.21 -7.81 -3.07
C TRP A 89 -2.94 -7.33 -1.81
N SER A 90 -3.86 -6.35 -1.93
CA SER A 90 -4.62 -5.83 -0.79
C SER A 90 -5.53 -6.89 -0.16
N MET A 91 -6.09 -7.80 -0.97
CA MET A 91 -6.96 -8.88 -0.52
C MET A 91 -6.18 -10.01 0.16
N GLU A 92 -4.95 -10.26 -0.29
CA GLU A 92 -4.01 -11.24 0.26
C GLU A 92 -3.29 -10.73 1.53
N ASN A 93 -3.02 -9.43 1.63
CA ASN A 93 -2.24 -8.78 2.69
C ASN A 93 -3.07 -7.74 3.44
N ARG A 94 -4.21 -8.19 4.02
CA ARG A 94 -5.25 -7.31 4.57
C ARG A 94 -4.76 -6.43 5.72
N ASP A 95 -3.95 -6.98 6.61
CA ASP A 95 -3.43 -6.25 7.77
C ASP A 95 -2.43 -5.17 7.31
N GLU A 96 -1.54 -5.50 6.37
CA GLU A 96 -0.63 -4.54 5.75
C GLU A 96 -1.39 -3.43 5.00
N PHE A 97 -2.39 -3.78 4.20
CA PHE A 97 -3.18 -2.79 3.48
C PHE A 97 -3.98 -1.91 4.44
N TYR A 98 -4.61 -2.49 5.45
CA TYR A 98 -5.32 -1.74 6.49
C TYR A 98 -4.38 -0.81 7.26
N TYR A 99 -3.19 -1.28 7.63
CA TYR A 99 -2.17 -0.44 8.25
C TYR A 99 -1.76 0.73 7.36
N ALA A 100 -1.53 0.50 6.06
CA ALA A 100 -1.20 1.56 5.12
C ALA A 100 -2.31 2.63 5.05
N GLN A 101 -3.59 2.22 5.13
CA GLN A 101 -4.72 3.14 5.20
C GLN A 101 -4.77 3.89 6.53
N LEU A 102 -4.58 3.20 7.66
CA LEU A 102 -4.48 3.83 8.99
C LEU A 102 -3.38 4.89 9.03
N PHE A 103 -2.20 4.56 8.51
CA PHE A 103 -1.06 5.48 8.43
C PHE A 103 -1.40 6.71 7.58
N THR A 104 -1.87 6.50 6.35
CA THR A 104 -2.15 7.57 5.38
C THR A 104 -3.21 8.55 5.89
N ASN A 105 -4.20 8.06 6.65
CA ASN A 105 -5.27 8.87 7.23
C ASN A 105 -4.96 9.36 8.67
N SER A 106 -3.69 9.32 9.09
CA SER A 106 -3.26 9.77 10.41
C SER A 106 -2.28 10.95 10.32
N PRO A 107 -2.10 11.72 11.42
CA PRO A 107 -1.07 12.76 11.48
C PRO A 107 0.36 12.25 11.26
N PHE A 108 0.62 10.94 11.44
CA PHE A 108 1.94 10.35 11.20
C PHE A 108 2.34 10.38 9.72
N ALA A 109 1.39 10.50 8.78
CA ALA A 109 1.71 10.65 7.36
C ALA A 109 2.54 11.92 7.09
N ALA A 110 2.35 12.98 7.89
CA ALA A 110 3.12 14.22 7.78
C ALA A 110 4.58 14.09 8.26
N LEU A 111 4.95 12.95 8.87
CA LEU A 111 6.33 12.66 9.26
C LEU A 111 7.18 12.12 8.13
N LEU A 112 6.57 11.70 7.01
CA LEU A 112 7.33 11.33 5.82
C LEU A 112 8.07 12.56 5.28
N SER A 113 9.37 12.40 5.05
CA SER A 113 10.14 13.41 4.33
C SER A 113 9.69 13.50 2.87
N PRO A 114 9.86 14.66 2.21
CA PRO A 114 9.56 14.80 0.79
C PRO A 114 10.26 13.75 -0.08
N GLU A 115 11.48 13.35 0.27
CA GLU A 115 12.23 12.31 -0.43
C GLU A 115 11.63 10.92 -0.25
N GLU A 116 11.14 10.58 0.94
CA GLU A 116 10.44 9.30 1.18
C GLU A 116 9.11 9.26 0.43
N VAL A 117 8.32 10.35 0.45
CA VAL A 117 7.09 10.48 -0.33
C VAL A 117 7.42 10.27 -1.81
N LYS A 118 8.32 11.07 -2.36
CA LYS A 118 8.73 10.99 -3.76
C LYS A 118 9.20 9.59 -4.13
N LYS A 119 10.09 8.97 -3.35
CA LYS A 119 10.58 7.61 -3.60
C LYS A 119 9.46 6.58 -3.56
N SER A 120 8.53 6.69 -2.62
CA SER A 120 7.43 5.73 -2.45
C SER A 120 6.37 5.80 -3.57
N LEU A 121 6.23 6.97 -4.20
CA LEU A 121 5.22 7.23 -5.24
C LEU A 121 5.81 7.19 -6.65
N LYS A 122 7.13 7.42 -6.80
CA LYS A 122 7.81 7.65 -8.08
C LYS A 122 7.35 6.70 -9.17
N LYS A 123 7.41 5.40 -8.90
CA LYS A 123 7.09 4.37 -9.88
C LYS A 123 5.66 4.47 -10.40
N SER A 124 4.68 4.61 -9.50
CA SER A 124 3.27 4.75 -9.88
C SER A 124 3.02 6.06 -10.64
N CYS A 125 3.65 7.16 -10.22
CA CYS A 125 3.53 8.45 -10.90
C CYS A 125 4.16 8.43 -12.30
N ASP A 126 5.36 7.85 -12.46
CA ASP A 126 6.03 7.70 -13.76
C ASP A 126 5.13 6.92 -14.73
N GLN A 127 4.47 5.86 -14.26
CA GLN A 127 3.62 5.01 -15.10
C GLN A 127 2.32 5.68 -15.53
N ILE A 128 1.74 6.49 -14.64
CA ILE A 128 0.60 7.35 -14.99
C ILE A 128 1.05 8.36 -16.05
N GLN A 129 2.24 8.96 -15.89
CA GLN A 129 2.79 9.90 -16.86
C GLN A 129 3.04 9.22 -18.22
N GLU A 130 3.64 8.02 -18.25
CA GLU A 130 3.84 7.24 -19.48
C GLU A 130 2.51 6.92 -20.19
N ALA A 131 1.46 6.59 -19.44
CA ALA A 131 0.13 6.35 -19.99
C ALA A 131 -0.52 7.62 -20.57
N ILE A 132 -0.26 8.79 -19.98
CA ILE A 132 -0.66 10.08 -20.53
C ILE A 132 0.12 10.38 -21.82
N ASP A 133 1.44 10.21 -21.80
CA ASP A 133 2.33 10.51 -22.93
C ASP A 133 2.04 9.60 -24.13
N ALA A 134 1.66 8.34 -23.87
CA ALA A 134 1.20 7.39 -24.88
C ALA A 134 -0.22 7.69 -25.41
N GLY A 135 -0.92 8.68 -24.85
CA GLY A 135 -2.28 9.07 -25.25
C GLY A 135 -3.36 8.04 -24.89
N VAL A 136 -3.06 7.09 -23.99
CA VAL A 136 -4.03 6.05 -23.57
C VAL A 136 -4.85 6.48 -22.36
N ILE A 137 -4.37 7.48 -21.60
CA ILE A 137 -5.10 8.20 -20.55
C ILE A 137 -5.15 9.68 -20.92
N LYS A 138 -6.28 10.34 -20.66
CA LYS A 138 -6.46 11.77 -20.87
C LYS A 138 -5.45 12.57 -20.05
N ALA A 139 -4.82 13.56 -20.69
CA ALA A 139 -3.89 14.46 -20.02
C ALA A 139 -4.57 15.22 -18.85
N ARG A 140 -4.14 14.88 -17.64
CA ARG A 140 -4.57 15.43 -16.35
C ARG A 140 -3.35 15.47 -15.43
N ASP A 141 -3.50 16.14 -14.30
CA ASP A 141 -2.50 16.09 -13.24
C ASP A 141 -2.29 14.64 -12.74
N VAL A 142 -1.02 14.23 -12.61
CA VAL A 142 -0.64 12.86 -12.23
C VAL A 142 -1.05 12.53 -10.80
N ASP A 143 -0.92 13.48 -9.88
CA ASP A 143 -1.31 13.29 -8.48
C ASP A 143 -2.83 13.15 -8.34
N PHE A 144 -3.59 13.89 -9.14
CA PHE A 144 -5.04 13.72 -9.25
C PHE A 144 -5.41 12.30 -9.70
N ILE A 145 -4.79 11.77 -10.77
CA ILE A 145 -5.07 10.41 -11.24
C ILE A 145 -4.66 9.38 -10.17
N TYR A 146 -3.47 9.52 -9.59
CA TYR A 146 -2.98 8.64 -8.53
C TYR A 146 -3.95 8.59 -7.33
N THR A 147 -4.45 9.75 -6.90
CA THR A 147 -5.40 9.88 -5.79
C THR A 147 -6.74 9.21 -6.11
N ILE A 148 -7.27 9.40 -7.32
CA ILE A 148 -8.54 8.78 -7.75
C ILE A 148 -8.38 7.26 -7.87
N MET A 149 -7.27 6.78 -8.44
CA MET A 149 -6.96 5.35 -8.48
C MET A 149 -6.89 4.75 -7.08
N GLY A 150 -6.15 5.36 -6.16
CA GLY A 150 -6.02 4.90 -4.78
C GLY A 150 -7.37 4.85 -4.05
N SER A 151 -8.21 5.87 -4.24
CA SER A 151 -9.57 5.91 -3.68
C SER A 151 -10.45 4.79 -4.23
N HIS A 152 -10.35 4.51 -5.53
CA HIS A 152 -11.11 3.44 -6.19
C HIS A 152 -10.68 2.06 -5.69
N ILE A 153 -9.36 1.83 -5.56
CA ILE A 153 -8.79 0.60 -4.99
C ILE A 153 -9.29 0.39 -3.56
N PHE A 154 -9.26 1.43 -2.72
CA PHE A 154 -9.73 1.35 -1.34
C PHE A 154 -11.23 1.04 -1.24
N GLY A 155 -12.05 1.70 -2.06
CA GLY A 155 -13.50 1.45 -2.13
C GLY A 155 -13.80 0.02 -2.58
N LEU A 156 -13.10 -0.46 -3.61
CA LEU A 156 -13.21 -1.82 -4.11
C LEU A 156 -12.77 -2.86 -3.07
N TYR A 157 -11.62 -2.68 -2.42
CA TYR A 157 -11.15 -3.52 -1.33
C TYR A 157 -12.22 -3.65 -0.23
N THR A 158 -12.75 -2.51 0.23
CA THR A 158 -13.79 -2.47 1.27
C THR A 158 -15.06 -3.22 0.84
N TYR A 159 -15.46 -3.08 -0.42
CA TYR A 159 -16.61 -3.80 -0.97
C TYR A 159 -16.37 -5.32 -1.01
N LEU A 160 -15.20 -5.75 -1.48
CA LEU A 160 -14.86 -7.17 -1.62
C LEU A 160 -14.76 -7.88 -0.26
N ILE A 161 -14.07 -7.30 0.71
CA ILE A 161 -13.91 -7.89 2.05
C ILE A 161 -15.23 -7.97 2.82
N LYS A 162 -16.13 -6.98 2.65
CA LYS A 162 -17.41 -6.93 3.36
C LYS A 162 -18.37 -8.03 2.93
N ASN A 163 -18.33 -8.42 1.65
CA ASN A 163 -19.33 -9.30 1.05
C ASN A 163 -18.88 -10.75 0.88
N ASN A 164 -17.62 -11.09 1.17
CA ASN A 164 -17.07 -12.46 1.15
C ASN A 164 -17.43 -13.27 -0.12
N PHE A 165 -17.28 -12.64 -1.29
CA PHE A 165 -17.59 -13.27 -2.58
C PHE A 165 -16.68 -14.47 -2.89
N SER A 166 -17.15 -15.39 -3.74
CA SER A 166 -16.30 -16.44 -4.33
C SER A 166 -15.16 -15.83 -5.16
N LYS A 167 -14.03 -16.53 -5.30
CA LYS A 167 -12.89 -16.06 -6.10
C LYS A 167 -13.29 -15.65 -7.53
N THR A 168 -14.13 -16.43 -8.20
CA THR A 168 -14.63 -16.10 -9.54
C THR A 168 -15.41 -14.78 -9.56
N LYS A 169 -16.27 -14.57 -8.55
CA LYS A 169 -17.06 -13.33 -8.46
C LYS A 169 -16.18 -12.13 -8.11
N GLN A 170 -15.16 -12.31 -7.25
CA GLN A 170 -14.17 -11.27 -6.96
C GLN A 170 -13.44 -10.83 -8.22
N GLN A 171 -12.94 -11.77 -9.02
CA GLN A 171 -12.25 -11.47 -10.28
C GLN A 171 -13.13 -10.72 -11.27
N GLN A 172 -14.42 -11.10 -11.38
CA GLN A 172 -15.39 -10.36 -12.20
C GLN A 172 -15.55 -8.91 -11.70
N ILE A 173 -15.76 -8.71 -10.40
CA ILE A 173 -15.94 -7.37 -9.83
C ILE A 173 -14.69 -6.49 -10.00
N ILE A 174 -13.50 -7.07 -9.84
CA ILE A 174 -12.23 -6.39 -10.08
C ILE A 174 -12.14 -5.92 -11.54
N GLN A 175 -12.50 -6.81 -12.48
CA GLN A 175 -12.51 -6.50 -13.90
C GLN A 175 -13.51 -5.38 -14.23
N ASP A 176 -14.76 -5.49 -13.77
CA ASP A 176 -15.79 -4.47 -13.98
C ASP A 176 -15.36 -3.11 -13.42
N SER A 177 -14.75 -3.11 -12.23
CA SER A 177 -14.26 -1.90 -11.56
C SER A 177 -13.09 -1.25 -12.30
N LEU A 178 -12.20 -2.07 -12.85
CA LEU A 178 -11.11 -1.59 -13.71
C LEU A 178 -11.64 -0.98 -15.00
N ASP A 179 -12.66 -1.58 -15.62
CA ASP A 179 -13.25 -1.06 -16.86
C ASP A 179 -13.99 0.27 -16.62
N MET A 180 -14.67 0.42 -15.48
CA MET A 180 -15.25 1.70 -15.05
C MET A 180 -14.19 2.78 -14.86
N LEU A 181 -13.11 2.47 -14.12
CA LEU A 181 -12.01 3.41 -13.89
C LEU A 181 -11.33 3.78 -15.21
N TRP A 182 -11.09 2.80 -16.06
CA TRP A 182 -10.49 3.00 -17.37
C TRP A 182 -11.34 3.93 -18.26
N GLY A 183 -12.65 3.67 -18.37
CA GLY A 183 -13.55 4.51 -19.18
C GLY A 183 -13.66 5.96 -18.68
N MET A 184 -13.41 6.20 -17.40
CA MET A 184 -13.32 7.57 -16.86
C MET A 184 -11.99 8.25 -17.23
N LEU A 185 -10.88 7.50 -17.28
CA LEU A 185 -9.53 8.02 -17.48
C LEU A 185 -9.13 8.13 -18.97
N SER A 186 -9.53 7.19 -19.83
CA SER A 186 -9.31 7.23 -21.29
C SER A 186 -10.33 8.10 -21.99
#